data_AF-A0A3D3UWC6-F1
#
_entry.id   AF-A0A3D3UWC6-F1
#
_cell.length_a   1.000
_cell.length_b   1.000
_cell.length_c   1.000
_cell.angle_alpha   90.00
_cell.angle_beta   90.00
_cell.angle_gamma   90.00
#
_symmetry.space_group_name_H-M   'P 1'
#
loop_
_entity.id
_entity.type
_entity.pdbx_description
1 polymer ?
#
loop_
_entity_poly.entity_id
_entity_poly.type
_entity_poly.pdbx_seq_one_letter_code
_entity_poly.pdbx_strand_id
1 'polypeptide(L)'
;MRLSRFTITAPLASLAGSVILFVPSVTFALAADGKSTARAANAPPWESQYKIKPDEKTRLTPADVVGPDGIVYPNWTKCGVQGGIPEVKVVTTIEQFGARADDDADDSEALAKACEAAGKMGGGAVLLGEGIYYLDRPLTVRHDNVVIRGKG
;
A
#
# COMPACT_ATOMS: atom_id res chain seq x y z
N MET A 1 -48.45 -33.46 -16.38
CA MET A 1 -48.96 -34.49 -15.44
C MET A 1 -48.26 -34.25 -14.11
N ARG A 2 -48.86 -33.57 -13.13
CA ARG A 2 -50.00 -33.93 -12.26
C ARG A 2 -49.71 -35.17 -11.43
N LEU A 3 -49.65 -34.96 -10.10
CA LEU A 3 -50.00 -35.81 -8.95
C LEU A 3 -49.07 -35.40 -7.79
N SER A 4 -49.41 -34.60 -6.77
CA SER A 4 -50.60 -34.48 -5.92
C SER A 4 -50.88 -35.71 -5.04
N ARG A 5 -50.69 -35.50 -3.72
CA ARG A 5 -51.43 -36.08 -2.55
C ARG A 5 -51.04 -37.48 -2.07
N PHE A 6 -51.17 -37.94 -0.81
CA PHE A 6 -51.66 -37.52 0.53
C PHE A 6 -51.15 -38.64 1.51
N THR A 7 -50.99 -38.56 2.85
CA THR A 7 -52.01 -38.58 3.95
C THR A 7 -51.21 -38.71 5.28
N ILE A 8 -51.26 -37.77 6.23
CA ILE A 8 -51.99 -37.74 7.55
C ILE A 8 -51.88 -39.01 8.42
N THR A 9 -51.36 -38.85 9.66
CA THR A 9 -51.91 -39.40 10.91
C THR A 9 -51.51 -38.50 12.10
N ALA A 10 -52.50 -38.01 12.86
CA ALA A 10 -52.35 -37.29 14.14
C ALA A 10 -52.37 -38.29 15.33
N PRO A 11 -52.07 -37.91 16.59
CA PRO A 11 -53.11 -37.24 17.39
C PRO A 11 -52.64 -36.17 18.41
N LEU A 12 -53.63 -35.34 18.74
CA LEU A 12 -53.91 -34.57 19.96
C LEU A 12 -53.14 -34.96 21.24
N ALA A 13 -52.61 -33.94 21.93
CA ALA A 13 -52.72 -33.84 23.39
C ALA A 13 -52.71 -32.35 23.80
N SER A 14 -53.88 -31.87 24.19
CA SER A 14 -54.10 -30.61 24.88
C SER A 14 -53.60 -30.74 26.32
N LEU A 15 -52.81 -29.77 26.79
CA LEU A 15 -52.76 -29.43 28.22
C LEU A 15 -52.79 -27.92 28.35
N ALA A 16 -53.95 -27.44 28.77
CA ALA A 16 -54.17 -26.11 29.29
C ALA A 16 -53.32 -25.90 30.55
N GLY A 17 -52.51 -24.85 30.52
CA GLY A 17 -51.83 -24.32 31.70
C GLY A 17 -51.85 -22.80 31.63
N SER A 18 -52.85 -22.18 32.27
CA SER A 18 -52.88 -20.74 32.49
C SER A 18 -51.69 -20.35 33.37
N VAL A 19 -50.67 -19.74 32.77
CA VAL A 19 -49.59 -19.07 33.51
C VAL A 19 -49.92 -17.59 33.59
N ILE A 20 -50.39 -17.16 34.75
CA ILE A 20 -50.51 -15.73 35.09
C ILE A 20 -49.09 -15.20 35.28
N LEU A 21 -48.59 -14.47 34.28
CA LEU A 21 -47.32 -13.77 34.35
C LEU A 21 -47.51 -12.45 35.10
N PHE A 22 -47.15 -12.46 36.38
CA PHE A 22 -46.97 -11.24 37.17
C PHE A 22 -45.71 -10.52 36.64
N VAL A 23 -45.88 -9.39 35.96
CA VAL A 23 -44.76 -8.57 35.48
C VAL A 23 -44.43 -7.53 36.56
N PRO A 24 -43.34 -7.66 37.32
CA PRO A 24 -42.86 -6.54 38.12
C PRO A 24 -42.33 -5.48 37.16
N SER A 25 -42.92 -4.27 37.21
CA SER A 25 -42.38 -3.10 36.54
C SER A 25 -41.03 -2.76 37.16
N VAL A 26 -39.95 -3.19 36.51
CA VAL A 26 -38.59 -2.73 36.81
C VAL A 26 -38.43 -1.38 36.13
N THR A 27 -38.52 -0.31 36.91
CA THR A 27 -38.11 1.02 36.47
C THR A 27 -36.61 0.98 36.16
N PHE A 28 -36.27 0.92 34.87
CA PHE A 28 -34.89 1.11 34.43
C PHE A 28 -34.50 2.56 34.71
N ALA A 29 -33.72 2.79 35.78
CA ALA A 29 -32.97 4.01 35.94
C ALA A 29 -31.92 4.04 34.82
N LEU A 30 -32.09 4.94 33.86
CA LEU A 30 -31.10 5.20 32.83
C LEU A 30 -29.89 5.84 33.55
N ALA A 31 -28.91 5.03 33.94
CA ALA A 31 -27.60 5.53 34.28
C ALA A 31 -27.05 6.16 32.99
N ALA A 32 -26.97 7.49 32.98
CA ALA A 32 -26.30 8.22 31.92
C ALA A 32 -24.83 7.81 31.95
N ASP A 33 -24.51 6.80 31.13
CA ASP A 33 -23.14 6.41 30.84
C ASP A 33 -22.49 7.65 30.21
N GLY A 34 -21.64 8.30 31.00
CA GLY A 34 -21.03 9.59 30.72
C GLY A 34 -20.02 9.50 29.58
N LYS A 35 -20.49 9.21 28.36
CA LYS A 35 -19.71 9.39 27.15
C LYS A 35 -19.65 10.88 26.88
N SER A 36 -18.55 11.48 27.34
CA SER A 36 -18.14 12.85 27.06
C SER A 36 -18.45 13.26 25.62
N THR A 37 -19.41 14.16 25.45
CA THR A 37 -19.80 14.79 24.19
C THR A 37 -18.79 15.85 23.74
N ALA A 38 -17.72 16.09 24.51
CA ALA A 38 -16.74 17.14 24.26
C ALA A 38 -15.84 16.89 23.04
N ARG A 39 -15.82 15.67 22.47
CA ARG A 39 -14.95 15.35 21.33
C ARG A 39 -15.47 15.86 19.98
N ALA A 40 -16.77 16.16 19.89
CA ALA A 40 -17.40 16.53 18.62
C ALA A 40 -17.11 17.97 18.18
N ALA A 41 -16.86 18.89 19.11
CA ALA A 41 -16.75 20.33 18.81
C ALA A 41 -15.42 20.74 18.13
N ASN A 42 -14.39 19.88 18.18
CA ASN A 42 -13.04 20.17 17.64
C ASN A 42 -12.54 19.07 16.69
N ALA A 43 -13.43 18.25 16.13
CA ALA A 43 -13.01 17.23 15.18
C ALA A 43 -12.66 17.88 13.83
N PRO A 44 -11.52 17.53 13.20
CA PRO A 44 -11.18 18.02 11.87
C PRO A 44 -12.29 17.62 10.88
N PRO A 45 -12.59 18.47 9.87
CA PRO A 45 -13.72 18.26 8.97
C PRO A 45 -13.56 17.06 8.03
N TRP A 46 -12.41 16.38 8.05
CA TRP A 46 -12.18 15.12 7.33
C TRP A 46 -11.92 13.99 8.30
N GLU A 47 -12.46 12.82 7.97
CA GLU A 47 -12.10 11.58 8.64
C GLU A 47 -10.63 11.28 8.35
N SER A 48 -9.86 11.08 9.41
CA SER A 48 -8.45 10.72 9.30
C SER A 48 -8.31 9.34 8.68
N GLN A 49 -7.74 9.29 7.47
CA GLN A 49 -7.66 8.06 6.69
C GLN A 49 -6.57 7.09 7.18
N TYR A 50 -5.59 7.58 7.96
CA TYR A 50 -4.44 6.76 8.40
C TYR A 50 -4.38 6.71 9.94
N LYS A 51 -5.01 5.69 10.54
CA LYS A 51 -5.02 5.46 12.00
C LYS A 51 -5.16 3.97 12.35
N ILE A 52 -4.17 3.16 11.99
CA ILE A 52 -3.95 1.92 12.75
C ILE A 52 -3.31 2.37 14.06
N LYS A 53 -3.86 1.94 15.19
CA LYS A 53 -3.27 2.24 16.49
C LYS A 53 -2.28 1.14 16.91
N PRO A 54 -1.29 1.43 17.76
CA PRO A 54 -0.31 0.41 18.19
C PRO A 54 -0.92 -0.81 18.90
N ASP A 55 -2.05 -0.63 19.57
CA ASP A 55 -2.82 -1.67 20.28
C ASP A 55 -3.64 -2.55 19.35
N GLU A 56 -3.92 -2.10 18.13
CA GLU A 56 -4.66 -2.84 17.11
C GLU A 56 -3.76 -3.84 16.37
N LYS A 57 -3.10 -4.73 17.13
CA LYS A 57 -2.08 -5.68 16.63
C LYS A 57 -2.54 -6.55 15.47
N THR A 58 -3.84 -6.85 15.40
CA THR A 58 -4.44 -7.66 14.33
C THR A 58 -4.58 -6.90 12.99
N ARG A 59 -4.49 -5.57 13.01
CA ARG A 59 -4.54 -4.70 11.82
C ARG A 59 -3.15 -4.35 11.27
N LEU A 60 -2.08 -4.55 12.06
CA LEU A 60 -0.72 -4.28 11.64
C LEU A 60 -0.27 -5.29 10.58
N THR A 61 0.39 -4.79 9.54
CA THR A 61 0.99 -5.58 8.47
C THR A 61 2.52 -5.45 8.51
N PRO A 62 3.28 -6.26 7.74
CA PRO A 62 4.73 -6.06 7.60
C PRO A 62 5.12 -4.70 6.99
N ALA A 63 4.16 -4.00 6.37
CA ALA A 63 4.32 -2.66 5.83
C ALA A 63 4.12 -1.57 6.91
N ASP A 64 3.91 -1.93 8.18
CA ASP A 64 3.71 -1.00 9.30
C ASP A 64 4.82 -1.17 10.35
N VAL A 65 5.23 -0.06 10.98
CA VAL A 65 6.18 -0.05 12.10
C VAL A 65 5.65 0.88 13.19
N VAL A 66 5.73 0.44 14.46
CA VAL A 66 5.36 1.26 15.61
C VAL A 66 6.59 2.07 16.03
N GLY A 67 6.47 3.40 16.00
CA GLY A 67 7.51 4.32 16.45
C GLY A 67 7.66 4.34 17.98
N PRO A 68 8.79 4.88 18.49
CA PRO A 68 9.03 5.03 19.93
C PRO A 68 8.04 5.97 20.63
N ASP A 69 7.33 6.79 19.86
CA ASP A 69 6.25 7.69 20.26
C ASP A 69 4.87 7.01 20.31
N GLY A 70 4.77 5.74 19.91
CA GLY A 70 3.50 5.02 19.84
C GLY A 70 2.64 5.44 18.63
N ILE A 71 3.23 5.94 17.55
CA ILE A 71 2.53 6.18 16.28
C ILE A 71 2.87 5.04 15.29
N VAL A 72 1.88 4.60 14.52
CA VAL A 72 2.09 3.61 13.45
C VAL A 72 2.48 4.34 12.17
N TYR A 73 3.65 4.00 11.63
CA TYR A 73 4.17 4.50 10.38
C TYR A 73 4.16 3.41 9.31
N PRO A 74 4.11 3.77 8.02
CA PRO A 74 4.56 2.87 6.97
C PRO A 74 5.99 2.39 7.28
N ASN A 75 6.33 1.19 6.87
CA ASN A 75 7.64 0.61 7.07
C ASN A 75 8.56 0.99 5.89
N TRP A 76 9.33 2.05 6.07
CA TRP A 76 10.31 2.57 5.10
C TRP A 76 11.72 1.98 5.26
N THR A 77 11.91 0.97 6.13
CA THR A 77 13.23 0.32 6.33
C THR A 77 13.77 -0.37 5.07
N LYS A 78 12.89 -0.65 4.10
CA LYS A 78 13.22 -1.28 2.82
C LYS A 78 13.30 -0.29 1.66
N CYS A 79 13.15 1.01 1.91
CA CYS A 79 13.31 2.01 0.87
C CYS A 79 14.77 2.08 0.39
N GLY A 80 14.96 2.29 -0.91
CA GLY A 80 16.28 2.28 -1.55
C GLY A 80 16.82 0.88 -1.83
N VAL A 81 17.98 0.85 -2.50
CA VAL A 81 18.70 -0.40 -2.76
C VAL A 81 19.49 -0.77 -1.50
N GLN A 82 19.22 -1.96 -0.96
CA GLN A 82 19.92 -2.46 0.21
C GLN A 82 21.40 -2.68 -0.10
N GLY A 83 22.29 -2.19 0.77
CA GLY A 83 23.73 -2.22 0.53
C GLY A 83 24.27 -1.02 -0.26
N GLY A 84 23.44 -0.04 -0.61
CA GLY A 84 23.86 1.20 -1.28
C GLY A 84 23.76 1.13 -2.80
N ILE A 85 24.66 1.83 -3.49
CA ILE A 85 24.67 1.88 -4.96
C ILE A 85 25.15 0.52 -5.50
N PRO A 86 24.34 -0.19 -6.32
CA PRO A 86 24.68 -1.54 -6.75
C PRO A 86 25.84 -1.59 -7.76
N GLU A 87 26.78 -2.51 -7.52
CA GLU A 87 27.86 -2.85 -8.46
C GLU A 87 27.40 -3.90 -9.47
N VAL A 88 26.70 -3.46 -10.51
CA VAL A 88 26.33 -4.30 -11.65
C VAL A 88 27.31 -4.17 -12.81
N LYS A 89 27.40 -5.22 -13.64
CA LYS A 89 28.19 -5.24 -14.87
C LYS A 89 27.74 -4.14 -15.82
N VAL A 90 28.70 -3.42 -16.42
CA VAL A 90 28.44 -2.51 -17.53
C VAL A 90 28.04 -3.32 -18.76
N VAL A 91 26.86 -3.05 -19.28
CA VAL A 91 26.30 -3.75 -20.45
C VAL A 91 26.36 -2.90 -21.71
N THR A 92 26.37 -1.58 -21.56
CA THR A 92 26.45 -0.64 -22.67
C THR A 92 26.96 0.73 -22.20
N THR A 93 27.30 1.62 -23.12
CA THR A 93 27.69 3.00 -22.84
C THR A 93 26.80 3.96 -23.63
N ILE A 94 26.61 5.17 -23.13
CA ILE A 94 25.73 6.17 -23.77
C ILE A 94 26.25 6.57 -25.17
N GLU A 95 27.56 6.59 -25.37
CA GLU A 95 28.22 6.96 -26.63
C GLU A 95 27.89 6.00 -27.77
N GLN A 96 27.57 4.73 -27.45
CA GLN A 96 27.10 3.75 -28.44
C GLN A 96 25.75 4.15 -29.06
N PHE A 97 25.02 5.08 -28.43
CA PHE A 97 23.74 5.60 -28.89
C PHE A 97 23.81 7.05 -29.40
N GLY A 98 25.02 7.56 -29.61
CA GLY A 98 25.26 8.86 -30.23
C GLY A 98 25.42 10.03 -29.27
N ALA A 99 25.43 9.80 -27.95
CA ALA A 99 25.79 10.84 -27.00
C ALA A 99 27.27 11.21 -27.08
N ARG A 100 27.58 12.46 -26.75
CA ARG A 100 28.95 12.97 -26.73
C ARG A 100 29.10 13.98 -25.60
N ALA A 101 30.11 13.76 -24.76
CA ALA A 101 30.46 14.73 -23.75
C ALA A 101 30.97 16.05 -24.36
N ASP A 102 30.69 17.14 -23.66
CA ASP A 102 31.24 18.49 -23.88
C ASP A 102 30.94 19.09 -25.27
N ASP A 103 29.76 18.81 -25.83
CA ASP A 103 29.35 19.32 -27.15
C ASP A 103 28.12 20.25 -27.14
N ASP A 104 27.64 20.62 -25.94
CA ASP A 104 26.46 21.47 -25.72
C ASP A 104 25.15 20.94 -26.36
N ALA A 105 25.09 19.66 -26.74
CA ALA A 105 23.92 19.05 -27.36
C ALA A 105 23.10 18.17 -26.39
N ASP A 106 21.81 18.03 -26.66
CA ASP A 106 20.92 17.18 -25.84
C ASP A 106 21.18 15.67 -26.05
N ASP A 107 21.62 15.00 -24.99
CA ASP A 107 21.90 13.57 -24.93
C ASP A 107 20.73 12.74 -24.36
N SER A 108 19.60 13.37 -24.03
CA SER A 108 18.45 12.71 -23.38
C SER A 108 17.96 11.48 -24.15
N GLU A 109 17.91 11.56 -25.48
CA GLU A 109 17.46 10.46 -26.34
C GLU A 109 18.46 9.30 -26.35
N ALA A 110 19.76 9.59 -26.36
CA ALA A 110 20.81 8.59 -26.32
C ALA A 110 20.79 7.83 -25.00
N LEU A 111 20.64 8.54 -23.86
CA LEU A 111 20.52 7.92 -22.54
C LEU A 111 19.27 7.04 -22.42
N ALA A 112 18.12 7.52 -22.93
CA ALA A 112 16.89 6.73 -22.94
C ALA A 112 17.04 5.43 -23.74
N LYS A 113 17.67 5.49 -24.93
CA LYS A 113 17.97 4.30 -25.75
C LYS A 113 18.94 3.34 -25.06
N ALA A 114 19.94 3.86 -24.37
CA ALA A 114 20.90 3.05 -23.62
C ALA A 114 20.22 2.30 -22.46
N CYS A 115 19.35 2.97 -21.70
CA CYS A 115 18.56 2.34 -20.64
C CYS A 115 17.61 1.28 -21.17
N GLU A 116 16.94 1.53 -22.30
CA GLU A 116 16.08 0.56 -22.97
C GLU A 116 16.87 -0.69 -23.42
N ALA A 117 18.08 -0.48 -23.97
CA ALA A 117 18.96 -1.58 -24.37
C ALA A 117 19.43 -2.41 -23.15
N ALA A 118 19.86 -1.76 -22.08
CA ALA A 118 20.22 -2.44 -20.83
C ALA A 118 19.05 -3.25 -20.26
N GLY A 119 17.84 -2.69 -20.28
CA GLY A 119 16.62 -3.39 -19.87
C GLY A 119 16.34 -4.65 -20.69
N LYS A 120 16.45 -4.56 -22.02
CA LYS A 120 16.30 -5.73 -22.93
C LYS A 120 17.35 -6.83 -22.70
N MET A 121 18.49 -6.48 -22.10
CA MET A 121 19.54 -7.44 -21.72
C MET A 121 19.29 -8.08 -20.34
N GLY A 122 18.18 -7.75 -19.67
CA GLY A 122 17.86 -8.22 -18.32
C GLY A 122 18.38 -7.33 -17.20
N GLY A 123 18.84 -6.11 -17.53
CA GLY A 123 19.44 -5.15 -16.61
C GLY A 123 20.95 -5.01 -16.79
N GLY A 124 21.56 -4.16 -15.97
CA GLY A 124 22.99 -3.84 -16.01
C GLY A 124 23.24 -2.33 -15.95
N ALA A 125 24.53 -1.97 -15.95
CA ALA A 125 24.95 -0.57 -15.93
C ALA A 125 25.06 0.01 -17.34
N VAL A 126 24.45 1.17 -17.53
CA VAL A 126 24.72 2.12 -18.62
C VAL A 126 25.83 3.05 -18.13
N LEU A 127 26.96 3.04 -18.83
CA LEU A 127 28.10 3.89 -18.49
C LEU A 127 28.06 5.19 -19.28
N LEU A 128 28.20 6.31 -18.59
CA LEU A 128 28.50 7.61 -19.18
C LEU A 128 30.02 7.82 -19.09
N GLY A 129 30.62 8.29 -20.18
CA GLY A 129 32.02 8.72 -20.22
C GLY A 129 32.32 9.86 -19.25
N GLU A 130 33.57 10.30 -19.26
CA GLU A 130 33.98 11.52 -18.55
C GLU A 130 33.52 12.75 -19.34
N GLY A 131 33.16 13.82 -18.63
CA GLY A 131 32.73 15.10 -19.21
C GLY A 131 31.27 15.44 -18.90
N ILE A 132 30.76 16.47 -19.56
CA ILE A 132 29.42 17.03 -19.34
C ILE A 132 28.47 16.54 -20.45
N TYR A 133 27.37 15.91 -20.04
CA TYR A 133 26.27 15.51 -20.92
C TYR A 133 25.04 16.34 -20.59
N TYR A 134 24.39 16.92 -21.60
CA TYR A 134 23.18 17.73 -21.37
C TYR A 134 21.93 16.87 -21.51
N LEU A 135 21.03 16.96 -20.51
CA LEU A 135 19.77 16.22 -20.50
C LEU A 135 18.61 17.22 -20.40
N ASP A 136 18.05 17.60 -21.55
CA ASP A 136 16.97 18.58 -21.63
C ASP A 136 15.59 17.99 -21.31
N ARG A 137 15.50 16.68 -21.08
CA ARG A 137 14.24 15.98 -20.83
C ARG A 137 14.35 15.01 -19.66
N PRO A 138 13.23 14.74 -18.96
CA PRO A 138 13.19 13.73 -17.92
C PRO A 138 13.56 12.34 -18.46
N LEU A 139 14.53 11.69 -17.81
CA LEU A 139 14.84 10.30 -18.07
C LEU A 139 13.87 9.39 -17.30
N THR A 140 13.16 8.51 -18.02
CA THR A 140 12.27 7.51 -17.42
C THR A 140 12.88 6.12 -17.56
N VAL A 141 13.25 5.49 -16.44
CA VAL A 141 13.73 4.10 -16.42
C VAL A 141 12.53 3.15 -16.31
N ARG A 142 12.28 2.35 -17.35
CA ARG A 142 11.09 1.48 -17.46
C ARG A 142 11.35 0.00 -17.18
N HIS A 143 12.62 -0.38 -16.97
CA HIS A 143 13.04 -1.76 -16.77
C HIS A 143 13.71 -1.92 -15.41
N ASP A 144 13.55 -3.10 -14.83
CA ASP A 144 14.21 -3.45 -13.58
C ASP A 144 15.72 -3.58 -13.76
N ASN A 145 16.46 -3.40 -12.67
CA ASN A 145 17.91 -3.66 -12.60
C ASN A 145 18.78 -2.83 -13.55
N VAL A 146 18.28 -1.70 -14.06
CA VAL A 146 19.07 -0.74 -14.84
C VAL A 146 19.75 0.26 -13.89
N VAL A 147 21.06 0.38 -14.02
CA VAL A 147 21.89 1.31 -13.24
C VAL A 147 22.52 2.32 -14.20
N ILE A 148 22.50 3.60 -13.84
CA ILE A 148 23.19 4.65 -14.60
C ILE A 148 24.45 5.02 -13.81
N ARG A 149 25.60 5.00 -14.47
CA ARG A 149 26.90 5.23 -13.82
C ARG A 149 27.73 6.21 -14.64
N GLY A 150 28.12 7.33 -14.04
CA GLY A 150 29.09 8.27 -14.61
C GLY A 150 30.53 7.89 -14.25
N LYS A 151 31.48 8.32 -15.09
CA LYS A 151 32.92 8.29 -14.78
C LYS A 151 33.46 9.61 -14.21
N GLY A 152 32.67 10.68 -14.21
CA GLY A 152 33.02 12.02 -13.72
C GLY A 152 31.95 12.61 -12.84
#